data_AF-A0A9J6EVY2-F1
#
_entry.id   AF-A0A9J6EVY2-F1
#
_cell.length_a   1.000
_cell.length_b   1.000
_cell.length_c   1.000
_cell.angle_alpha   90.00
_cell.angle_beta   90.00
_cell.angle_gamma   90.00
#
_symmetry.space_group_name_H-M   'P 1'
#
loop_
_entity.id
_entity.type
_entity.pdbx_description
1 polymer ?
#
loop_
_entity_poly.entity_id
_entity_poly.type
_entity_poly.pdbx_seq_one_letter_code
_entity_poly.pdbx_strand_id
1 'polypeptide(L)'
;MLSRSWADVKKKTIQNCFRHAGFHMPGDDTPNFDSTEDTADVSAEVWNELAEFSGAIDGLTFDKFVSADDDVPIMGQLQDEDYIADVVPTMSQSDSNMEIDDGPLSTSSEVISALALVRRYCLNVEGCGLSCSDSLDNVEACVLWQAAKSLTQKKIRDYFVPQ
;
A
#
# COMPACT_ATOMS: atom_id res chain seq x y z
N MET A 1 -4.48 -0.76 14.45
CA MET A 1 -4.69 0.71 14.55
C MET A 1 -4.47 1.41 13.22
N LEU A 2 -3.41 1.09 12.46
CA LEU A 2 -3.12 1.69 11.13
C LEU A 2 -4.27 1.60 10.10
N SER A 3 -4.97 0.46 10.04
CA SER A 3 -6.07 0.26 9.08
C SER A 3 -7.27 1.19 9.30
N ARG A 4 -7.59 1.52 10.56
CA ARG A 4 -8.65 2.49 10.89
C ARG A 4 -8.21 3.92 10.55
N SER A 5 -6.99 4.28 10.92
CA SER A 5 -6.42 5.59 10.58
C SER A 5 -6.39 5.85 9.08
N TRP A 6 -6.14 4.82 8.26
CA TRP A 6 -6.19 4.92 6.80
C TRP A 6 -7.61 5.06 6.25
N ALA A 7 -8.58 4.36 6.84
CA ALA A 7 -10.00 4.46 6.45
C ALA A 7 -10.58 5.86 6.71
N ASP A 8 -10.06 6.58 7.70
CA ASP A 8 -10.50 7.94 8.07
C ASP A 8 -9.92 9.05 7.18
N VAL A 9 -8.95 8.72 6.30
CA VAL A 9 -8.36 9.71 5.39
C VAL A 9 -9.38 10.12 4.33
N LYS A 10 -9.70 11.42 4.29
CA LYS A 10 -10.64 11.98 3.32
C LYS A 10 -10.08 11.85 1.90
N LYS A 11 -10.95 11.54 0.93
CA LYS A 11 -10.62 11.51 -0.52
C LYS A 11 -9.90 12.80 -0.97
N LYS A 12 -10.32 13.95 -0.44
CA LYS A 12 -9.71 15.26 -0.71
C LYS A 12 -8.26 15.38 -0.21
N THR A 13 -7.93 14.77 0.92
CA THR A 13 -6.55 14.74 1.42
C THR A 13 -5.66 13.96 0.46
N ILE A 14 -6.13 12.79 0.00
CA ILE A 14 -5.42 11.95 -0.97
C ILE A 14 -5.25 12.69 -2.32
N GLN A 15 -6.30 13.36 -2.80
CA GLN A 15 -6.24 14.23 -3.99
C GLN A 15 -5.18 15.33 -3.86
N ASN A 16 -5.12 16.01 -2.71
CA ASN A 16 -4.14 17.07 -2.47
C ASN A 16 -2.71 16.52 -2.50
N CYS A 17 -2.45 15.37 -1.88
CA CYS A 17 -1.14 14.73 -1.95
C CYS A 17 -0.72 14.42 -3.39
N PHE A 18 -1.63 13.88 -4.21
CA PHE A 18 -1.34 13.63 -5.62
C PHE A 18 -1.11 14.93 -6.41
N ARG A 19 -1.83 16.01 -6.10
CA ARG A 19 -1.59 17.32 -6.70
C ARG A 19 -0.23 17.90 -6.34
N HIS A 20 0.18 17.82 -5.08
CA HIS A 20 1.53 18.24 -4.66
C HIS A 20 2.64 17.44 -5.34
N ALA A 21 2.39 16.16 -5.66
CA ALA A 21 3.31 15.34 -6.43
C ALA A 21 3.25 15.58 -7.96
N GLY A 22 2.48 16.57 -8.43
CA GLY A 22 2.37 16.93 -9.84
C GLY A 22 1.29 16.21 -10.64
N PHE A 23 0.49 15.33 -10.03
CA PHE A 23 -0.60 14.63 -10.72
C PHE A 23 -1.87 15.50 -10.76
N HIS A 24 -2.23 15.93 -11.97
CA HIS A 24 -3.40 16.76 -12.25
C HIS A 24 -4.34 16.06 -13.25
N MET A 25 -5.65 16.32 -13.14
CA MET A 25 -6.59 15.89 -14.17
C MET A 25 -6.67 16.92 -15.31
N PRO A 26 -6.97 16.49 -16.55
CA PRO A 26 -7.20 17.41 -17.65
C PRO A 26 -8.37 18.35 -17.31
N GLY A 27 -8.10 19.65 -17.18
CA GLY A 27 -9.10 20.67 -16.84
C GLY A 27 -9.18 21.06 -15.36
N ASP A 28 -8.29 20.57 -14.49
CA ASP A 28 -8.08 21.18 -13.18
C ASP A 28 -7.31 22.48 -13.41
N ASP A 29 -7.96 23.65 -13.27
CA ASP A 29 -7.29 24.95 -13.27
C ASP A 29 -6.29 24.93 -12.11
N THR A 30 -5.02 24.80 -12.45
CA THR A 30 -3.92 24.79 -11.49
C THR A 30 -4.03 26.03 -10.61
N PRO A 31 -4.15 25.92 -9.27
CA PRO A 31 -3.38 26.84 -8.47
C PRO A 31 -1.95 26.59 -8.95
N ASN A 32 -1.31 27.61 -9.48
CA ASN A 32 0.13 27.63 -9.58
C ASN A 32 0.63 27.49 -8.14
N PHE A 33 0.73 26.26 -7.65
CA PHE A 33 1.57 25.94 -6.51
C PHE A 33 2.96 25.98 -7.10
N ASP A 34 3.36 27.23 -7.33
CA ASP A 34 4.72 27.65 -7.53
C ASP A 34 5.47 26.88 -6.45
N SER A 35 6.23 25.88 -6.88
CA SER A 35 7.17 25.17 -6.01
C SER A 35 8.35 26.10 -5.75
N THR A 36 8.02 27.33 -5.36
CA THR A 36 8.88 28.39 -4.85
C THR A 36 8.72 28.48 -3.34
N GLU A 37 8.30 27.37 -2.68
CA GLU A 37 8.83 27.11 -1.34
C GLU A 37 10.34 26.85 -1.48
N ASP A 38 11.09 27.96 -1.57
CA ASP A 38 12.42 28.17 -1.00
C ASP A 38 13.44 27.03 -1.16
N THR A 39 13.53 26.42 -2.35
CA THR A 39 14.80 25.83 -2.80
C THR A 39 15.60 26.84 -3.64
N ALA A 40 15.39 28.14 -3.40
CA ALA A 40 16.28 29.17 -3.89
C ALA A 40 17.60 29.05 -3.14
N ASP A 41 18.57 28.34 -3.72
CA ASP A 41 20.02 28.53 -3.51
C ASP A 41 20.58 28.50 -2.07
N VAL A 42 19.77 28.10 -1.07
CA VAL A 42 20.18 28.04 0.34
C VAL A 42 21.35 27.07 0.53
N SER A 43 21.48 26.05 -0.32
CA SER A 43 22.53 25.03 -0.21
C SER A 43 23.93 25.55 -0.54
N ALA A 44 24.06 26.45 -1.53
CA ALA A 44 25.36 27.03 -1.89
C ALA A 44 25.79 28.12 -0.89
N GLU A 45 24.83 28.93 -0.41
CA GLU A 45 25.08 29.96 0.61
C GLU A 45 25.51 29.34 1.94
N VAL A 46 24.81 28.31 2.42
CA VAL A 46 25.17 27.58 3.66
C VAL A 46 26.51 26.85 3.51
N TRP A 47 26.85 26.36 2.31
CA TRP A 47 28.16 25.75 2.05
C TRP A 47 29.30 26.78 2.14
N ASN A 48 29.05 28.00 1.64
CA ASN A 48 30.02 29.09 1.72
C ASN A 48 30.22 29.55 3.18
N GLU A 49 29.16 29.64 3.99
CA GLU A 49 29.28 29.92 5.43
C GLU A 49 30.09 28.84 6.17
N LEU A 50 29.90 27.56 5.81
CA LEU A 50 30.68 26.46 6.39
C LEU A 50 32.16 26.52 5.97
N ALA A 51 32.46 27.04 4.77
CA ALA A 51 33.82 27.23 4.27
C ALA A 51 34.63 28.27 5.07
N GLU A 52 33.95 29.21 5.74
CA GLU A 52 34.60 30.23 6.57
C GLU A 52 35.20 29.65 7.87
N PHE A 53 34.75 28.46 8.29
CA PHE A 53 35.30 27.77 9.46
C PHE A 53 36.51 26.90 9.06
N SER A 54 37.70 27.30 9.53
CA SER A 54 38.94 26.58 9.21
C SER A 54 38.86 25.11 9.65
N GLY A 55 39.09 24.18 8.71
CA GLY A 55 39.06 22.74 8.97
C GLY A 55 37.69 22.07 8.83
N ALA A 56 36.63 22.80 8.49
CA ALA A 56 35.30 22.20 8.33
C ALA A 56 35.14 21.43 7.00
N ILE A 57 35.69 21.96 5.90
CA ILE A 57 35.52 21.39 4.54
C ILE A 57 36.79 21.50 3.68
N ASP A 58 37.96 21.45 4.32
CA ASP A 58 39.26 21.61 3.65
C ASP A 58 39.39 20.70 2.40
N GLY A 59 39.42 21.32 1.22
CA GLY A 59 39.58 20.62 -0.07
C GLY A 59 38.32 19.93 -0.62
N LEU A 60 37.16 20.10 0.03
CA LEU A 60 35.88 19.55 -0.42
C LEU A 60 35.03 20.64 -1.09
N THR A 61 34.66 20.43 -2.35
CA THR A 61 33.73 21.30 -3.06
C THR A 61 32.30 20.86 -2.78
N PHE A 62 31.35 21.80 -2.89
CA PHE A 62 29.92 21.50 -2.78
C PHE A 62 29.52 20.36 -3.72
N ASP A 63 29.95 20.41 -4.98
CA ASP A 63 29.65 19.37 -5.96
C ASP A 63 30.12 17.98 -5.53
N LYS A 64 31.31 17.87 -4.92
CA LYS A 64 31.85 16.59 -4.43
C LYS A 64 31.08 16.04 -3.23
N PHE A 65 30.51 16.92 -2.42
CA PHE A 65 29.67 16.53 -1.30
C PHE A 65 28.30 16.06 -1.78
N VAL A 66 27.71 16.77 -2.74
CA VAL A 66 26.42 16.40 -3.34
C VAL A 66 26.54 15.10 -4.11
N SER A 67 27.59 14.91 -4.89
CA SER A 67 27.80 13.71 -5.71
C SER A 67 28.44 12.55 -4.93
N ALA A 68 28.45 12.59 -3.60
CA ALA A 68 29.20 11.62 -2.79
C ALA A 68 28.61 10.20 -2.88
N ASP A 69 27.31 10.08 -3.13
CA ASP A 69 26.58 8.81 -3.22
C ASP A 69 26.04 8.49 -4.62
N ASP A 70 26.35 9.31 -5.63
CA ASP A 70 25.88 9.10 -7.02
C ASP A 70 26.25 7.72 -7.58
N ASP A 71 27.45 7.22 -7.23
CA ASP A 71 27.97 5.94 -7.68
C ASP A 71 27.71 4.78 -6.68
N VAL A 72 26.91 5.02 -5.63
CA VAL A 72 26.56 3.97 -4.67
C VAL A 72 25.49 3.07 -5.30
N PRO A 73 25.74 1.76 -5.45
CA PRO A 73 24.74 0.84 -5.98
C PRO A 73 23.52 0.78 -5.05
N ILE A 74 22.42 1.44 -5.44
CA ILE A 74 21.18 1.47 -4.67
C ILE A 74 20.33 0.20 -4.79
N MET A 75 20.65 -0.66 -5.76
CA MET A 75 19.98 -1.94 -5.99
C MET A 75 20.98 -3.01 -6.44
N GLY A 76 20.77 -4.25 -5.97
CA GLY A 76 21.42 -5.41 -6.57
C GLY A 76 20.90 -5.61 -8.00
N GLN A 77 21.78 -6.01 -8.92
CA GLN A 77 21.37 -6.44 -10.25
C GLN A 77 20.64 -7.78 -10.13
N LEU A 78 19.32 -7.75 -9.93
CA LEU A 78 18.49 -8.92 -10.21
C LEU A 78 18.49 -9.14 -11.72
N GLN A 79 18.77 -10.36 -12.14
CA GLN A 79 18.65 -10.71 -13.55
C GLN A 79 17.18 -10.91 -13.89
N ASP A 80 16.80 -10.74 -15.16
CA ASP A 80 15.42 -10.89 -15.62
C ASP A 80 14.83 -12.26 -15.24
N GLU A 81 15.68 -13.29 -15.16
CA GLU A 81 15.33 -14.65 -14.73
C GLU A 81 14.80 -14.71 -13.29
N ASP A 82 15.33 -13.87 -12.39
CA ASP A 82 14.91 -13.82 -10.99
C ASP A 82 13.49 -13.22 -10.85
N TYR A 83 13.15 -12.24 -11.70
CA TYR A 83 11.80 -11.67 -11.75
C TYR A 83 10.77 -12.67 -12.29
N ILE A 84 11.14 -13.46 -13.30
CA ILE A 84 10.24 -14.45 -13.90
C ILE A 84 9.90 -15.54 -12.89
N ALA A 85 10.86 -15.99 -12.09
CA ALA A 85 10.62 -16.99 -11.05
C ALA A 85 9.63 -16.51 -9.97
N ASP A 86 9.64 -15.22 -9.65
CA ASP A 86 8.73 -14.62 -8.66
C ASP A 86 7.30 -14.37 -9.20
N VAL A 87 7.17 -14.16 -10.52
CA VAL A 87 5.89 -13.79 -11.14
C VAL A 87 5.16 -15.00 -11.75
N VAL A 88 5.88 -16.07 -12.10
CA VAL A 88 5.24 -17.31 -12.60
C VAL A 88 4.55 -18.00 -11.43
N PRO A 89 3.19 -17.99 -11.38
CA PRO A 89 2.49 -18.76 -10.37
C PRO A 89 2.76 -20.21 -10.67
N THR A 90 3.22 -20.98 -9.67
CA THR A 90 3.16 -22.44 -9.72
C THR A 90 1.69 -22.81 -9.92
N MET A 91 1.28 -23.01 -11.17
CA MET A 91 -0.07 -23.44 -11.53
C MET A 91 -0.22 -24.88 -11.08
N SER A 92 -0.50 -25.06 -9.78
CA SER A 92 -1.14 -26.25 -9.29
C SER A 92 -2.60 -26.15 -9.71
N GLN A 93 -2.92 -26.66 -10.90
CA GLN A 93 -4.29 -26.90 -11.34
C GLN A 93 -4.91 -27.95 -10.39
N SER A 94 -5.55 -27.48 -9.33
CA SER A 94 -6.64 -28.25 -8.70
C SER A 94 -7.92 -27.82 -9.38
N ASP A 95 -8.22 -28.52 -10.47
CA ASP A 95 -9.49 -28.44 -11.19
C ASP A 95 -10.56 -29.17 -10.36
N SER A 96 -11.04 -28.52 -9.30
CA SER A 96 -12.21 -28.99 -8.56
C SER A 96 -13.45 -28.48 -9.26
N ASN A 97 -13.95 -29.30 -10.18
CA ASN A 97 -15.26 -29.19 -10.79
C ASN A 97 -16.34 -29.34 -9.68
N MET A 98 -16.68 -28.24 -9.00
CA MET A 98 -17.81 -28.19 -8.09
C MET A 98 -19.03 -27.70 -8.86
N GLU A 99 -20.10 -28.50 -8.83
CA GLU A 99 -21.41 -28.09 -9.34
C GLU A 99 -21.81 -26.75 -8.71
N ILE A 100 -22.05 -25.76 -9.56
CA ILE A 100 -22.46 -24.42 -9.16
C ILE A 100 -23.95 -24.49 -8.80
N ASP A 101 -24.25 -24.44 -7.51
CA ASP A 101 -25.59 -24.16 -7.00
C ASP A 101 -25.98 -22.72 -7.39
N ASP A 102 -27.04 -22.57 -8.20
CA ASP A 102 -27.54 -21.31 -8.78
C ASP A 102 -28.30 -20.43 -7.75
N GLY A 103 -27.92 -20.56 -6.47
CA GLY A 103 -28.44 -19.76 -5.39
C GLY A 103 -27.87 -18.34 -5.40
N PRO A 104 -28.58 -17.34 -4.85
CA PRO A 104 -28.04 -16.00 -4.67
C PRO A 104 -26.75 -16.07 -3.84
N LEU A 105 -25.64 -15.62 -4.44
CA LEU A 105 -24.32 -15.59 -3.81
C LEU A 105 -24.39 -14.76 -2.51
N SER A 106 -24.22 -15.43 -1.37
CA SER A 106 -24.14 -14.75 -0.08
C SER A 106 -22.89 -13.87 -0.05
N THR A 107 -23.04 -12.63 0.42
CA THR A 107 -21.92 -11.70 0.59
C THR A 107 -21.00 -12.18 1.72
N SER A 108 -19.72 -11.79 1.67
CA SER A 108 -18.76 -12.11 2.75
C SER A 108 -19.25 -11.62 4.11
N SER A 109 -19.92 -10.45 4.16
CA SER A 109 -20.53 -9.90 5.37
C SER A 109 -21.61 -10.81 5.97
N GLU A 110 -22.47 -11.40 5.13
CA GLU A 110 -23.52 -12.33 5.57
C GLU A 110 -22.92 -13.63 6.11
N VAL A 111 -21.88 -14.16 5.44
CA VAL A 111 -21.19 -15.38 5.87
C VAL A 111 -20.50 -15.17 7.22
N ILE A 112 -19.79 -14.04 7.42
CA ILE A 112 -19.18 -13.70 8.71
C ILE A 112 -20.23 -13.55 9.82
N SER A 113 -21.38 -12.94 9.50
CA SER A 113 -22.48 -12.80 10.46
C SER A 113 -23.08 -14.15 10.86
N ALA A 114 -23.21 -15.08 9.91
CA ALA A 114 -23.68 -16.44 10.18
C ALA A 114 -22.66 -17.23 11.02
N LEU A 115 -21.36 -17.11 10.73
CA LEU A 115 -20.29 -17.74 11.52
C LEU A 115 -20.28 -17.24 12.96
N ALA A 116 -20.52 -15.95 13.20
CA ALA A 116 -20.65 -15.40 14.55
C ALA A 116 -21.82 -16.03 15.33
N LEU A 117 -22.92 -16.36 14.63
CA LEU A 117 -24.08 -17.05 15.20
C LEU A 117 -23.74 -18.50 15.56
N VAL A 118 -23.04 -19.22 14.68
CA VAL A 118 -22.56 -20.59 14.91
C VAL A 118 -21.59 -20.63 16.09
N ARG A 119 -20.62 -19.72 16.15
CA ARG A 119 -19.71 -19.60 17.32
C ARG A 119 -20.46 -19.44 18.62
N ARG A 120 -21.44 -18.54 18.66
CA ARG A 120 -22.25 -18.30 19.86
C ARG A 120 -23.04 -19.54 20.27
N TYR A 121 -23.55 -20.30 19.30
CA TYR A 121 -24.23 -21.55 19.57
C TYR A 121 -23.27 -22.60 20.15
N CYS A 122 -22.13 -22.83 19.52
CA CYS A 122 -21.13 -23.80 19.95
C CYS A 122 -20.59 -23.53 21.37
N LEU A 123 -20.47 -22.26 21.77
CA LEU A 123 -20.07 -21.89 23.14
C LEU A 123 -21.07 -22.36 24.22
N ASN A 124 -22.33 -22.63 23.85
CA ASN A 124 -23.38 -23.06 24.77
C ASN A 124 -23.62 -24.59 24.73
N VAL A 125 -22.88 -25.34 23.90
CA VAL A 125 -23.03 -26.79 23.75
C VAL A 125 -21.86 -27.50 24.41
N GLU A 126 -22.15 -28.32 25.42
CA GLU A 126 -21.14 -29.18 26.05
C GLU A 126 -20.54 -30.15 25.02
N GLY A 127 -19.22 -30.18 24.92
CA GLY A 127 -18.48 -31.02 23.96
C GLY A 127 -17.99 -30.30 22.69
N CYS A 128 -18.47 -29.07 22.42
CA CYS A 128 -17.80 -28.17 21.47
C CYS A 128 -16.53 -27.60 22.10
N GLY A 129 -15.46 -28.40 22.14
CA GLY A 129 -14.15 -27.96 22.61
C GLY A 129 -13.45 -27.00 21.65
N LEU A 130 -12.18 -26.71 21.93
CA LEU A 130 -11.30 -25.83 21.15
C LEU A 130 -11.22 -26.22 19.66
N SER A 131 -11.36 -27.51 19.32
CA SER A 131 -11.35 -27.98 17.93
C SER A 131 -12.48 -27.38 17.08
N CYS A 132 -13.64 -27.08 17.68
CA CYS A 132 -14.76 -26.45 16.99
C CYS A 132 -14.48 -24.96 16.72
N SER A 133 -13.91 -24.24 17.69
CA SER A 133 -13.51 -22.85 17.48
C SER A 133 -12.41 -22.73 16.42
N ASP A 134 -11.40 -23.60 16.47
CA ASP A 134 -10.29 -23.60 15.50
C ASP A 134 -10.81 -23.84 14.07
N SER A 135 -11.80 -24.73 13.93
CA SER A 135 -12.43 -24.99 12.63
C SER A 135 -13.18 -23.76 12.11
N LEU A 136 -13.89 -23.03 12.98
CA LEU A 136 -14.60 -21.81 12.61
C LEU A 136 -13.64 -20.65 12.29
N ASP A 137 -12.50 -20.57 13.00
CA ASP A 137 -11.44 -19.59 12.72
C ASP A 137 -10.84 -19.82 11.33
N ASN A 138 -10.60 -21.07 10.95
CA ASN A 138 -10.12 -21.41 9.60
C ASN A 138 -11.12 -21.00 8.52
N VAL A 139 -12.42 -21.24 8.73
CA VAL A 139 -13.46 -20.84 7.76
C VAL A 139 -13.55 -19.31 7.67
N GLU A 140 -13.50 -18.60 8.80
CA GLU A 140 -13.47 -17.13 8.81
C GLU A 140 -12.25 -16.60 8.04
N ALA A 141 -11.07 -17.17 8.27
CA ALA A 141 -9.84 -16.77 7.57
C ALA A 141 -9.98 -16.94 6.05
N CYS A 142 -10.54 -18.06 5.58
CA CYS A 142 -10.81 -18.28 4.15
C CYS A 142 -11.76 -17.24 3.56
N VAL A 143 -12.86 -16.92 4.26
CA VAL A 143 -13.84 -15.92 3.81
C VAL A 143 -13.22 -14.53 3.74
N LEU A 144 -12.45 -14.15 4.76
CA LEU A 144 -11.76 -12.86 4.79
C LEU A 144 -10.68 -12.76 3.72
N TRP A 145 -9.93 -13.83 3.47
CA TRP A 145 -8.92 -13.86 2.42
C TRP A 145 -9.55 -13.75 1.02
N GLN A 146 -10.65 -14.46 0.77
CA GLN A 146 -11.37 -14.34 -0.50
C GLN A 146 -11.97 -12.94 -0.70
N ALA A 147 -12.48 -12.33 0.38
CA ALA A 147 -12.93 -10.94 0.35
C ALA A 147 -11.77 -9.96 0.12
N ALA A 148 -10.59 -10.23 0.68
CA ALA A 148 -9.41 -9.42 0.46
C ALA A 148 -8.87 -9.55 -0.97
N LYS A 149 -8.96 -10.73 -1.58
CA LYS A 149 -8.59 -10.96 -2.98
C LYS A 149 -9.39 -10.13 -3.98
N SER A 150 -10.65 -9.83 -3.68
CA SER A 150 -11.48 -8.97 -4.52
C SER A 150 -11.22 -7.48 -4.30
N LEU A 151 -10.48 -7.10 -3.26
CA LEU A 151 -10.07 -5.71 -3.05
C LEU A 151 -8.93 -5.38 -4.02
N THR A 152 -9.28 -4.70 -5.11
CA THR A 152 -8.29 -4.14 -6.02
C THR A 152 -7.75 -2.82 -5.47
N GLN A 153 -6.44 -2.61 -5.59
CA GLN A 153 -5.84 -1.29 -5.34
C GLN A 153 -6.54 -0.23 -6.19
N LYS A 154 -6.98 0.85 -5.55
CA LYS A 154 -7.57 1.99 -6.26
C LYS A 154 -6.50 2.68 -7.11
N LYS A 155 -6.84 3.01 -8.35
CA LYS A 155 -5.98 3.79 -9.24
C LYS A 155 -6.03 5.26 -8.82
N ILE A 156 -4.97 6.02 -9.07
CA ILE A 156 -4.92 7.48 -8.86
C ILE A 156 -6.18 8.17 -9.40
N ARG A 157 -6.61 7.80 -10.61
CA ARG A 157 -7.78 8.38 -11.28
C ARG A 157 -9.07 8.21 -10.49
N ASP A 158 -9.23 7.12 -9.74
CA ASP A 158 -10.43 6.85 -8.92
C ASP A 158 -10.61 7.90 -7.82
N TYR A 159 -9.51 8.54 -7.41
CA TYR A 159 -9.53 9.64 -6.46
C TYR A 159 -9.96 10.97 -7.09
N PHE A 160 -10.01 11.11 -8.41
CA PHE A 160 -10.40 12.37 -9.07
C PHE A 160 -11.77 12.34 -9.75
N VAL A 161 -12.45 11.19 -9.82
CA VAL A 161 -13.83 11.11 -10.36
C VAL A 161 -14.84 11.71 -9.36
N PRO A 162 -15.76 12.62 -9.79
CA PRO A 162 -16.88 13.08 -8.97
C PRO A 162 -17.83 11.92 -8.63
N GLN A 163 -18.36 11.88 -7.40
CA GLN A 163 -19.39 10.89 -7.01
C GLN A 163 -20.79 11.45 -7.25
#